data_AF-A0A7K0TX10-F1
#
_entry.id   AF-A0A7K0TX10-F1
#
_cell.length_a   1.000
_cell.length_b   1.000
_cell.length_c   1.000
_cell.angle_alpha   90.00
_cell.angle_beta   90.00
_cell.angle_gamma   90.00
#
_symmetry.space_group_name_H-M   'P 1'
#
loop_
_entity.id
_entity.type
_entity.pdbx_description
1 polymer ?
#
loop_
_entity_poly.entity_id
_entity_poly.type
_entity_poly.pdbx_seq_one_letter_code
_entity_poly.pdbx_strand_id
1 'polypeptide(L)'
;MSHEQVMQLDRAGAGALVTILGIVLDNIQTAEAEGYRSNWNVEHVLDLDTRFHHVWPELTDSLMGFGGGDPGADDRREMELHIEDAELLLAGMAFTEMASTDLPFFEMVQWTSEFVASELRQLWSDEVWRERAGGKDNRRW
;
A
#
# COMPACT_ATOMS: atom_id res chain seq x y z
N MET A 1 -16.65 -12.21 5.99
CA MET A 1 -17.16 -10.90 6.43
C MET A 1 -16.23 -9.86 5.84
N SER A 2 -16.74 -8.83 5.18
CA SER A 2 -15.89 -7.70 4.75
C SER A 2 -15.44 -6.96 6.01
N HIS A 3 -14.13 -6.90 6.28
CA HIS A 3 -13.60 -6.19 7.44
C HIS A 3 -13.10 -4.83 6.96
N GLU A 4 -14.05 -3.92 6.75
CA GLU A 4 -13.79 -2.55 6.29
C GLU A 4 -13.52 -1.68 7.51
N GLN A 5 -12.52 -0.81 7.43
CA GLN A 5 -12.18 0.17 8.45
C GLN A 5 -11.95 1.53 7.81
N VAL A 6 -12.42 2.58 8.48
CA VAL A 6 -12.15 3.95 8.07
C VAL A 6 -10.90 4.43 8.79
N MET A 7 -9.88 4.82 8.02
CA MET A 7 -8.65 5.40 8.52
C MET A 7 -8.65 6.91 8.24
N GLN A 8 -8.19 7.69 9.20
CA GLN A 8 -7.85 9.10 8.99
C GLN A 8 -6.40 9.17 8.52
N LEU A 9 -6.20 9.51 7.25
CA LEU A 9 -4.87 9.70 6.67
C LEU A 9 -4.58 11.19 6.57
N ASP A 10 -3.42 11.62 7.04
CA ASP A 10 -2.86 12.88 6.59
C ASP A 10 -2.19 12.70 5.21
N ARG A 11 -1.84 13.82 4.59
CA ARG A 11 -1.20 13.84 3.27
C ARG A 11 0.08 13.00 3.22
N ALA A 12 0.87 13.00 4.29
CA ALA A 12 2.15 12.28 4.33
C ALA A 12 1.94 10.77 4.37
N GLY A 13 1.01 10.30 5.21
CA GLY A 13 0.58 8.91 5.27
C GLY A 13 -0.02 8.44 3.95
N ALA A 14 -0.92 9.22 3.35
CA ALA A 14 -1.48 8.91 2.03
C ALA A 14 -0.40 8.85 0.94
N GLY A 15 0.56 9.79 0.95
CA GLY A 15 1.67 9.81 -0.02
C GLY A 15 2.59 8.59 0.10
N ALA A 16 2.85 8.13 1.33
CA ALA A 16 3.58 6.90 1.55
C ALA A 16 2.84 5.69 0.95
N LEU A 17 1.53 5.57 1.20
CA LEU A 17 0.72 4.46 0.68
C LEU A 17 0.61 4.48 -0.86
N VAL A 18 0.41 5.65 -1.46
CA VAL A 18 0.38 5.83 -2.92
C VAL A 18 1.74 5.48 -3.55
N THR A 19 2.85 5.81 -2.89
CA THR A 19 4.19 5.46 -3.37
C THR A 19 4.37 3.94 -3.47
N ILE A 20 3.92 3.19 -2.45
CA ILE A 20 3.95 1.72 -2.45
C ILE A 20 3.14 1.18 -3.63
N LEU A 21 1.94 1.74 -3.83
CA LEU A 21 1.04 1.32 -4.88
C LEU A 21 1.64 1.58 -6.27
N GLY A 22 2.31 2.72 -6.45
CA GLY A 22 3.07 3.04 -7.65
C GLY A 22 4.18 2.03 -7.94
N ILE A 23 4.95 1.64 -6.92
CA ILE A 23 6.00 0.59 -7.06
C ILE A 23 5.40 -0.76 -7.49
N VAL A 24 4.25 -1.13 -6.92
CA VAL A 24 3.54 -2.36 -7.29
C VAL A 24 3.04 -2.28 -8.74
N LEU A 25 2.48 -1.15 -9.16
CA LEU A 25 2.06 -0.89 -10.54
C LEU A 25 3.23 -0.96 -11.52
N ASP A 26 4.36 -0.33 -11.20
CA ASP A 26 5.58 -0.38 -12.01
C ASP A 26 6.10 -1.82 -12.15
N ASN A 27 6.02 -2.61 -11.07
CA ASN A 27 6.39 -4.02 -11.12
C ASN A 27 5.46 -4.85 -12.02
N ILE A 28 4.15 -4.56 -12.01
CA ILE A 28 3.18 -5.20 -12.93
C ILE A 28 3.53 -4.86 -14.38
N GLN A 29 3.79 -3.59 -14.69
CA GLN A 29 4.15 -3.14 -16.04
C GLN A 29 5.48 -3.74 -16.51
N THR A 30 6.47 -3.81 -15.62
CA THR A 30 7.77 -4.45 -15.90
C THR A 30 7.58 -5.93 -16.21
N ALA A 31 6.77 -6.64 -15.42
CA ALA A 31 6.45 -8.04 -15.65
C ALA A 31 5.83 -8.29 -17.02
N GLU A 32 4.86 -7.45 -17.39
CA GLU A 32 4.21 -7.50 -18.70
C GLU A 32 5.21 -7.26 -19.84
N ALA A 33 6.07 -6.24 -19.72
CA ALA A 33 7.09 -5.92 -20.71
C ALA A 33 8.13 -7.03 -20.89
N GLU A 34 8.49 -7.73 -19.80
CA GLU A 34 9.43 -8.86 -19.80
C GLU A 34 8.77 -10.21 -20.15
N GLY A 35 7.44 -10.22 -20.33
CA GLY A 35 6.68 -11.40 -20.78
C GLY A 35 6.40 -12.44 -19.70
N TYR A 36 6.47 -12.07 -18.41
CA TYR A 36 6.06 -12.94 -17.30
C TYR A 36 4.79 -12.43 -16.61
N ARG A 37 4.08 -13.33 -15.92
CA ARG A 37 2.89 -12.95 -15.16
C ARG A 37 3.29 -12.37 -13.81
N SER A 38 2.78 -11.19 -13.51
CA SER A 38 2.82 -10.62 -12.17
C SER A 38 2.05 -11.51 -11.17
N ASN A 39 2.54 -11.59 -9.94
CA ASN A 39 1.86 -12.25 -8.83
C ASN A 39 0.85 -11.32 -8.12
N TRP A 40 0.81 -10.05 -8.51
CA TRP A 40 -0.13 -9.07 -7.95
C TRP A 40 -1.53 -9.24 -8.52
N ASN A 41 -2.55 -9.05 -7.69
CA ASN A 41 -3.92 -8.95 -8.17
C ASN A 41 -4.15 -7.56 -8.80
N VAL A 42 -4.04 -7.48 -10.13
CA VAL A 42 -4.12 -6.21 -10.88
C VAL A 42 -5.44 -5.49 -10.65
N GLU A 43 -6.56 -6.20 -10.62
CA GLU A 43 -7.89 -5.60 -10.39
C GLU A 43 -7.95 -4.92 -9.02
N HIS A 44 -7.42 -5.58 -8.00
CA HIS A 44 -7.38 -5.05 -6.64
C HIS A 44 -6.43 -3.86 -6.50
N VAL A 45 -5.27 -3.91 -7.17
CA VAL A 45 -4.33 -2.77 -7.22
C VAL A 45 -4.99 -1.53 -7.84
N LEU A 46 -5.68 -1.70 -8.98
CA LEU A 46 -6.34 -0.59 -9.69
C LEU A 46 -7.56 -0.05 -8.93
N ASP A 47 -8.31 -0.92 -8.24
CA ASP A 47 -9.41 -0.49 -7.37
C ASP A 47 -8.90 0.41 -6.24
N LEU A 48 -7.85 -0.03 -5.54
CA LEU A 48 -7.25 0.73 -4.46
C LEU A 48 -6.67 2.06 -4.97
N ASP A 49 -6.02 2.05 -6.15
CA ASP A 49 -5.50 3.26 -6.80
C ASP A 49 -6.61 4.26 -7.12
N THR A 50 -7.74 3.77 -7.65
CA THR A 50 -8.92 4.60 -7.93
C THR A 50 -9.47 5.23 -6.65
N ARG A 51 -9.51 4.48 -5.54
CA ARG A 51 -9.94 5.02 -4.24
C ARG A 51 -8.97 6.07 -3.71
N PHE A 52 -7.66 5.87 -3.86
CA PHE A 52 -6.67 6.92 -3.55
C PHE A 52 -6.85 8.15 -4.45
N HIS A 53 -7.06 7.99 -5.76
CA HIS A 53 -7.29 9.11 -6.67
C HIS A 53 -8.55 9.91 -6.31
N HIS A 54 -9.59 9.25 -5.81
CA HIS A 54 -10.81 9.93 -5.38
C HIS A 54 -10.58 10.81 -4.13
N VAL A 55 -9.83 10.29 -3.16
CA VAL A 55 -9.58 11.00 -1.88
C VAL A 55 -8.40 11.97 -2.00
N TRP A 56 -7.41 11.67 -2.84
CA TRP A 56 -6.11 12.34 -2.98
C TRP A 56 -5.66 12.47 -4.45
N PRO A 57 -6.45 13.11 -5.33
CA PRO A 57 -6.12 13.21 -6.75
C PRO A 57 -4.73 13.83 -6.99
N GLU A 58 -4.31 14.75 -6.14
CA GLU A 58 -3.03 15.44 -6.26
C GLU A 58 -1.80 14.55 -5.94
N LEU A 59 -1.99 13.41 -5.28
CA LEU A 59 -0.92 12.44 -5.01
C LEU A 59 -0.78 11.43 -6.16
N THR A 60 -1.89 11.04 -6.77
CA THR A 60 -1.94 10.07 -7.88
C THR A 60 -1.66 10.69 -9.24
N ASP A 61 -2.05 11.95 -9.45
CA ASP A 61 -1.83 12.66 -10.74
C ASP A 61 -0.37 13.14 -10.90
N SER A 62 0.40 13.13 -9.80
CA SER A 62 1.81 13.49 -9.81
C SER A 62 2.66 12.35 -10.37
N LEU A 63 3.32 12.59 -11.51
CA LEU A 63 4.26 11.65 -12.17
C LEU A 63 5.39 11.10 -11.26
N MET A 64 5.56 11.62 -10.04
CA MET A 64 6.63 11.24 -9.13
C MET A 64 6.15 10.93 -7.70
N GLY A 65 4.84 10.89 -7.40
CA GLY A 65 4.32 10.63 -6.04
C GLY A 65 4.66 11.69 -4.97
N PHE A 66 5.56 12.62 -5.26
CA PHE A 66 5.86 13.81 -4.46
C PHE A 66 4.90 14.94 -4.82
N GLY A 67 3.60 14.75 -4.56
CA GLY A 67 2.61 15.80 -4.77
C GLY A 67 2.92 17.01 -3.91
N GLY A 68 3.45 18.08 -4.51
CA GLY A 68 3.72 19.35 -3.84
C GLY A 68 2.45 19.92 -3.19
N GLY A 69 2.50 20.16 -1.89
CA GLY A 69 1.41 20.74 -1.10
C GLY A 69 1.97 21.29 0.21
N ASP A 70 1.23 22.18 0.86
CA ASP A 70 1.62 22.76 2.15
C ASP A 70 1.60 21.67 3.23
N PRO A 71 2.76 21.27 3.80
CA PRO A 71 2.81 20.26 4.86
C PRO A 71 2.21 20.74 6.19
N GLY A 72 1.84 22.02 6.30
CA GLY A 72 1.27 22.63 7.51
C GLY A 72 -0.26 22.66 7.58
N ALA A 73 -0.98 22.25 6.53
CA ALA A 73 -2.42 22.10 6.60
C ALA A 73 -2.78 20.79 7.31
N ASP A 74 -3.60 20.85 8.37
CA ASP A 74 -4.25 19.68 8.97
C ASP A 74 -5.31 19.14 8.00
N ASP A 75 -4.84 18.61 6.88
CA ASP A 75 -5.63 18.01 5.80
C ASP A 75 -5.64 16.51 6.05
N ARG A 76 -6.40 16.09 7.07
CA ARG A 76 -6.70 14.68 7.32
C ARG A 76 -7.98 14.32 6.60
N ARG A 77 -7.94 13.27 5.78
CA ARG A 77 -9.08 12.79 5.01
C ARG A 77 -9.42 11.37 5.42
N GLU A 78 -10.72 11.08 5.45
CA GLU A 78 -11.22 9.74 5.66
C GLU A 78 -10.99 8.89 4.42
N MET A 79 -10.43 7.71 4.63
CA MET A 79 -10.30 6.70 3.59
C MET A 79 -10.78 5.36 4.13
N GLU A 80 -11.65 4.72 3.36
CA GLU A 80 -12.06 3.35 3.63
C GLU A 80 -10.99 2.38 3.12
N LEU A 81 -10.48 1.56 4.02
CA LEU A 81 -9.55 0.49 3.73
C LEU A 81 -10.18 -0.84 4.12
N HIS A 82 -10.04 -1.80 3.22
CA HIS A 82 -10.35 -3.20 3.48
C HIS A 82 -9.07 -3.87 3.95
N ILE A 83 -9.20 -4.92 4.74
CA ILE A 83 -8.04 -5.67 5.23
C ILE A 83 -7.24 -6.29 4.07
N GLU A 84 -7.89 -6.58 2.93
CA GLU A 84 -7.26 -6.91 1.66
C GLU A 84 -6.26 -5.82 1.24
N ASP A 85 -6.63 -4.55 1.32
CA ASP A 85 -5.78 -3.41 0.95
C ASP A 85 -4.55 -3.36 1.84
N ALA A 86 -4.73 -3.57 3.15
CA ALA A 86 -3.62 -3.61 4.08
C ALA A 86 -2.67 -4.77 3.77
N GLU A 87 -3.17 -5.96 3.40
CA GLU A 87 -2.32 -7.06 2.95
C GLU A 87 -1.54 -6.72 1.68
N LEU A 88 -2.19 -6.08 0.71
CA LEU A 88 -1.56 -5.65 -0.54
C LEU A 88 -0.45 -4.63 -0.27
N LEU A 89 -0.73 -3.61 0.54
CA LEU A 89 0.22 -2.55 0.91
C LEU A 89 1.40 -3.11 1.72
N LEU A 90 1.14 -4.00 2.67
CA LEU A 90 2.20 -4.68 3.45
C LEU A 90 3.08 -5.57 2.55
N ALA A 91 2.48 -6.30 1.61
CA ALA A 91 3.24 -7.09 0.65
C ALA A 91 4.06 -6.18 -0.29
N GLY A 92 3.50 -5.06 -0.74
CA GLY A 92 4.19 -4.04 -1.52
C GLY A 92 5.38 -3.42 -0.78
N MET A 93 5.24 -3.18 0.53
CA MET A 93 6.36 -2.77 1.39
C MET A 93 7.46 -3.81 1.42
N ALA A 94 7.12 -5.08 1.71
CA ALA A 94 8.11 -6.15 1.76
C ALA A 94 8.85 -6.32 0.41
N PHE A 95 8.12 -6.21 -0.70
CA PHE A 95 8.72 -6.18 -2.03
C PHE A 95 9.69 -5.00 -2.19
N THR A 96 9.28 -3.80 -1.78
CA THR A 96 10.08 -2.58 -1.88
C THR A 96 11.36 -2.67 -1.04
N GLU A 97 11.29 -3.22 0.17
CA GLU A 97 12.45 -3.51 1.01
C GLU A 97 13.42 -4.45 0.31
N MET A 98 12.92 -5.61 -0.16
CA MET A 98 13.75 -6.59 -0.86
C MET A 98 14.44 -5.98 -2.07
N ALA A 99 13.68 -5.25 -2.91
CA ALA A 99 14.20 -4.58 -4.10
C ALA A 99 15.21 -3.46 -3.78
N SER A 100 15.14 -2.88 -2.58
CA SER A 100 15.98 -1.76 -2.16
C SER A 100 17.21 -2.17 -1.34
N THR A 101 17.37 -3.46 -1.00
CA THR A 101 18.41 -3.96 -0.07
C THR A 101 19.82 -3.45 -0.36
N ASP A 102 20.18 -3.34 -1.64
CA ASP A 102 21.52 -2.92 -2.08
C ASP A 102 21.61 -1.43 -2.45
N LEU A 103 20.55 -0.65 -2.18
CA LEU A 103 20.47 0.76 -2.55
C LEU A 103 20.83 1.66 -1.36
N PRO A 104 21.44 2.85 -1.61
CA PRO A 104 21.89 3.75 -0.54
C PRO A 104 20.79 4.26 0.41
N PHE A 105 19.52 4.09 0.04
CA PHE A 105 18.35 4.55 0.78
C PHE A 105 17.60 3.41 1.49
N PHE A 106 18.16 2.20 1.55
CA PHE A 106 17.51 1.03 2.18
C PHE A 106 17.08 1.28 3.63
N GLU A 107 17.93 1.93 4.45
CA GLU A 107 17.60 2.24 5.85
C GLU A 107 16.35 3.14 5.97
N MET A 108 16.17 4.08 5.03
CA MET A 108 14.97 4.91 4.97
C MET A 108 13.74 4.06 4.63
N VAL A 109 13.87 3.15 3.67
CA VAL A 109 12.79 2.24 3.26
C VAL A 109 12.36 1.36 4.43
N GLN A 110 13.30 0.74 5.15
CA GLN A 110 12.99 -0.09 6.33
C GLN A 110 12.22 0.71 7.39
N TRP A 111 12.66 1.93 7.69
CA TRP A 111 11.97 2.77 8.67
C TRP A 111 10.54 3.11 8.23
N THR A 112 10.34 3.44 6.94
CA THR A 112 9.01 3.71 6.38
C THR A 112 8.13 2.46 6.41
N SER A 113 8.67 1.27 6.13
CA SER A 113 7.93 0.02 6.20
C SER A 113 7.45 -0.28 7.60
N GLU A 114 8.33 -0.15 8.61
CA GLU A 114 7.96 -0.39 10.00
C GLU A 114 6.86 0.56 10.45
N PHE A 115 6.97 1.84 10.07
CA PHE A 115 5.93 2.84 10.36
C PHE A 115 4.60 2.47 9.71
N VAL A 116 4.57 2.28 8.38
CA VAL A 116 3.34 1.92 7.63
C VAL A 116 2.75 0.62 8.13
N ALA A 117 3.59 -0.38 8.42
CA ALA A 117 3.13 -1.65 8.95
C ALA A 117 2.47 -1.49 10.32
N SER A 118 3.05 -0.68 11.21
CA SER A 118 2.46 -0.43 12.52
C SER A 118 1.11 0.28 12.43
N GLU A 119 0.99 1.28 11.56
CA GLU A 119 -0.24 2.07 11.35
C GLU A 119 -1.37 1.27 10.67
N LEU A 120 -1.05 0.45 9.67
CA LEU A 120 -2.04 -0.40 9.02
C LEU A 120 -2.45 -1.58 9.91
N ARG A 121 -1.50 -2.17 10.65
CA ARG A 121 -1.73 -3.40 11.43
C ARG A 121 -2.68 -3.17 12.59
N GLN A 122 -2.68 -1.98 13.18
CA GLN A 122 -3.53 -1.62 14.32
C GLN A 122 -5.01 -1.41 13.97
N LEU A 123 -5.36 -1.26 12.69
CA LEU A 123 -6.76 -1.05 12.26
C LEU A 123 -7.65 -2.28 12.51
N TRP A 124 -7.06 -3.48 12.52
CA TRP A 124 -7.78 -4.72 12.81
C TRP A 124 -7.17 -5.46 14.00
N SER A 125 -8.02 -6.15 14.75
CA SER A 125 -7.59 -6.95 15.90
C SER A 125 -6.72 -8.13 15.48
N ASP A 126 -5.89 -8.63 16.40
CA ASP A 126 -5.06 -9.81 16.17
C ASP A 126 -5.88 -11.08 15.86
N GLU A 127 -7.15 -11.12 16.27
CA GLU A 127 -8.06 -12.21 15.89
C GLU A 127 -8.39 -12.16 14.40
N VAL A 128 -8.79 -11.00 13.88
CA VAL A 128 -9.09 -10.83 12.44
C VAL A 128 -7.87 -11.18 11.58
N TRP A 129 -6.67 -10.73 11.99
CA TRP A 129 -5.43 -11.09 11.30
C TRP A 129 -5.11 -12.59 11.37
N ARG A 130 -5.33 -13.24 12.53
CA ARG A 130 -5.11 -14.68 12.69
C ARG A 130 -6.11 -15.52 11.89
N GLU A 131 -7.39 -15.17 11.89
CA GLU A 131 -8.41 -15.83 11.08
C GLU A 131 -8.03 -15.80 9.60
N ARG A 132 -7.52 -14.67 9.15
CA ARG A 132 -7.11 -14.46 7.77
C ARG A 132 -5.84 -15.23 7.39
N ALA A 133 -4.85 -15.26 8.28
CA ALA A 133 -3.64 -16.06 8.11
C ALA A 133 -3.97 -17.57 8.11
N GLY A 134 -4.82 -18.03 9.05
CA GLY A 134 -5.28 -19.42 9.10
C GLY A 134 -6.16 -19.83 7.92
N GLY A 135 -6.88 -18.87 7.31
CA GLY A 135 -7.63 -19.08 6.07
C GLY A 135 -6.75 -19.20 4.81
N LYS A 136 -5.51 -18.70 4.83
CA LYS A 136 -4.52 -18.89 3.75
C LYS A 136 -3.89 -20.29 3.80
N ASP A 137 -3.67 -20.86 4.99
CA ASP A 137 -3.14 -22.23 5.16
C ASP A 137 -4.09 -23.32 4.63
N ASN A 138 -5.39 -23.03 4.57
CA ASN A 138 -6.41 -23.96 4.06
C ASN A 138 -6.65 -23.85 2.54
N ARG A 139 -5.98 -22.90 1.86
CA ARG A 139 -5.91 -22.81 0.39
C ARG A 139 -4.57 -23.41 -0.06
N ARG A 140 -4.50 -24.74 -0.06
CA ARG A 140 -3.44 -25.45 -0.79
C ARG A 140 -3.62 -25.16 -2.28
N TRP A 141 -2.60 -24.52 -2.86
CA TRP A 141 -2.39 -24.33 -4.29
C TRP A 141 -2.42 -25.66 -5.05
#